data_AF-A0A1J5PGL2-F1
#
_entry.id   AF-A0A1J5PGL2-F1
#
_cell.length_a   1.000
_cell.length_b   1.000
_cell.length_c   1.000
_cell.angle_alpha   90.00
_cell.angle_beta   90.00
_cell.angle_gamma   90.00
#
_symmetry.space_group_name_H-M   'P 1'
#
loop_
_entity.id
_entity.type
_entity.pdbx_description
1 polymer ?
#
loop_
_entity_poly.entity_id
_entity_poly.type
_entity_poly.pdbx_seq_one_letter_code
_entity_poly.pdbx_strand_id
1 'polypeptide(L)'
;MAKTTKKKAVARPAKVTRKPADKTKKVAAKKIAARKVAADLVPSDAVVLDRLFAVVESRRDADPAISHSARLLSRGPAKVAQKFGEEAVECLIEAVAGNREALIGESADVLYHLLVLWVSSGVNPADVWAELIRREGVSGIAEKAARATPVAVRRSLGTSKIP
;
A
#
# COMPACT_ATOMS: atom_id res chain seq x y z
N MET A 1 1.46 86.69 -25.18
CA MET A 1 2.53 85.78 -24.69
C MET A 1 1.96 84.92 -23.57
N ALA A 2 2.18 83.61 -23.63
CA ALA A 2 1.42 82.56 -22.94
C ALA A 2 1.58 82.58 -21.41
N LYS A 3 0.46 82.46 -20.68
CA LYS A 3 0.43 82.06 -19.26
C LYS A 3 -0.25 80.70 -19.17
N THR A 4 0.53 79.69 -18.79
CA THR A 4 0.07 78.33 -18.49
C THR A 4 -0.52 78.29 -17.08
N THR A 5 -1.81 77.99 -16.95
CA THR A 5 -2.42 77.64 -15.66
C THR A 5 -2.57 76.13 -15.54
N LYS A 6 -1.87 75.53 -14.57
CA LYS A 6 -1.98 74.11 -14.19
C LYS A 6 -3.35 73.85 -13.56
N LYS A 7 -4.20 73.05 -14.21
CA LYS A 7 -5.37 72.42 -13.57
C LYS A 7 -4.90 71.24 -12.72
N LYS A 8 -5.15 71.30 -11.42
CA LYS A 8 -5.03 70.19 -10.47
C LYS A 8 -6.41 69.56 -10.31
N ALA A 9 -6.58 68.28 -10.65
CA ALA A 9 -7.82 67.54 -10.36
C ALA A 9 -7.56 66.04 -10.14
N VAL A 10 -7.57 65.69 -8.85
CA VAL A 10 -8.13 64.49 -8.18
C VAL A 10 -7.94 63.11 -8.81
N ALA A 11 -7.08 62.30 -8.19
CA ALA A 11 -7.00 60.86 -8.41
C ALA A 11 -8.23 60.13 -7.82
N ARG A 12 -8.87 59.27 -8.62
CA ARG A 12 -9.85 58.26 -8.16
C ARG A 12 -9.13 57.15 -7.37
N PRO A 13 -9.75 56.56 -6.33
CA PRO A 13 -9.16 55.42 -5.64
C PRO A 13 -9.18 54.19 -6.58
N ALA A 14 -8.06 53.49 -6.64
CA ALA A 14 -7.95 52.22 -7.36
C ALA A 14 -8.91 51.20 -6.73
N LYS A 15 -9.76 50.59 -7.57
CA LYS A 15 -10.66 49.50 -7.18
C LYS A 15 -9.79 48.26 -6.93
N VAL A 16 -9.52 47.95 -5.66
CA VAL A 16 -8.85 46.71 -5.26
C VAL A 16 -9.77 45.54 -5.62
N THR A 17 -9.50 44.90 -6.74
CA THR A 17 -10.10 43.61 -7.10
C THR A 17 -9.49 42.55 -6.20
N ARG A 18 -10.17 42.22 -5.10
CA ARG A 18 -9.86 41.02 -4.32
C ARG A 18 -10.08 39.80 -5.21
N LYS A 19 -8.99 39.15 -5.62
CA LYS A 19 -9.00 37.85 -6.31
C LYS A 19 -9.82 36.85 -5.47
N PRO A 20 -10.77 36.10 -6.04
CA PRO A 20 -11.56 35.16 -5.25
C PRO A 20 -10.63 34.10 -4.64
N ALA A 21 -10.69 33.95 -3.33
CA ALA A 21 -9.91 32.95 -2.61
C ALA A 21 -10.28 31.55 -3.14
N ASP A 22 -9.24 30.75 -3.36
CA ASP A 22 -9.22 29.39 -3.88
C ASP A 22 -10.08 28.43 -3.00
N LYS A 23 -11.38 28.37 -3.28
CA LYS A 23 -12.34 27.48 -2.59
C LYS A 23 -11.97 26.00 -2.78
N THR A 24 -11.31 25.67 -3.89
CA THR A 24 -10.86 24.32 -4.28
C THR A 24 -9.84 23.74 -3.30
N LYS A 25 -8.82 24.50 -2.90
CA LYS A 25 -7.84 24.06 -1.88
C LYS A 25 -8.47 23.79 -0.52
N LYS A 26 -9.44 24.60 -0.12
CA LYS A 26 -10.13 24.46 1.19
C LYS A 26 -10.99 23.20 1.27
N VAL A 27 -11.62 22.81 0.16
CA VAL A 27 -12.42 21.57 0.06
C VAL A 27 -11.52 20.33 0.05
N ALA A 28 -10.40 20.36 -0.69
CA ALA A 28 -9.43 19.26 -0.71
C ALA A 28 -8.78 19.02 0.66
N ALA A 29 -8.35 20.08 1.35
CA ALA A 29 -7.79 20.00 2.70
C ALA A 29 -8.82 19.43 3.71
N LYS A 30 -10.09 19.85 3.63
CA LYS A 30 -11.16 19.33 4.49
C LYS A 30 -11.43 17.84 4.24
N LYS A 31 -11.35 17.39 2.98
CA LYS A 31 -11.53 15.98 2.60
C LYS A 31 -10.38 15.10 3.09
N ILE A 32 -9.13 15.60 3.00
CA ILE A 32 -7.95 14.91 3.53
C ILE A 32 -8.04 14.79 5.06
N ALA A 33 -8.40 15.87 5.75
CA ALA A 33 -8.60 15.86 7.20
C ALA A 33 -9.69 14.86 7.62
N ALA A 34 -10.84 14.84 6.92
CA ALA A 34 -11.92 13.88 7.21
C ALA A 34 -11.50 12.42 6.99
N ARG A 35 -10.74 12.14 5.91
CA ARG A 35 -10.18 10.81 5.65
C ARG A 35 -9.18 10.40 6.72
N LYS A 36 -8.35 11.33 7.19
CA LYS A 36 -7.38 11.09 8.27
C LYS A 36 -8.11 10.77 9.58
N VAL A 37 -9.12 11.55 9.95
CA VAL A 37 -9.93 11.29 11.16
C VAL A 37 -10.60 9.92 11.10
N ALA A 38 -11.11 9.51 9.94
CA ALA A 38 -11.67 8.18 9.78
C ALA A 38 -10.61 7.06 9.90
N ALA A 39 -9.41 7.27 9.39
CA ALA A 39 -8.30 6.33 9.54
C ALA A 39 -7.83 6.21 11.00
N ASP A 40 -7.83 7.31 11.75
CA ASP A 40 -7.46 7.35 13.17
C ASP A 40 -8.48 6.60 14.07
N LEU A 41 -9.70 6.31 13.57
CA LEU A 41 -10.74 5.55 14.26
C LEU A 41 -10.73 4.05 13.97
N VAL A 42 -9.97 3.60 12.96
CA VAL A 42 -9.84 2.18 12.62
C VAL A 42 -8.67 1.59 13.42
N PRO A 43 -8.87 0.48 14.15
CA PRO A 43 -7.76 -0.20 14.81
C PRO A 43 -6.64 -0.51 13.81
N SER A 44 -5.45 0.00 14.10
CA SER A 44 -4.23 -0.06 13.28
C SER A 44 -3.37 -1.29 13.57
N ASP A 45 -4.00 -2.36 14.04
CA ASP A 45 -3.38 -3.63 14.38
C ASP A 45 -3.44 -4.64 13.21
N ALA A 46 -2.90 -5.83 13.44
CA ALA A 46 -2.83 -6.90 12.44
C ALA A 46 -4.20 -7.37 11.92
N VAL A 47 -5.31 -7.07 12.61
CA VAL A 47 -6.68 -7.41 12.16
C VAL A 47 -7.01 -6.73 10.83
N VAL A 48 -6.29 -5.67 10.45
CA VAL A 48 -6.39 -5.07 9.12
C VAL A 48 -6.16 -6.07 7.99
N LEU A 49 -5.30 -7.08 8.18
CA LEU A 49 -4.99 -8.08 7.17
C LEU A 49 -6.19 -9.00 6.89
N ASP A 50 -6.92 -9.41 7.93
CA ASP A 50 -8.13 -10.23 7.79
C ASP A 50 -9.23 -9.43 7.06
N ARG A 51 -9.40 -8.15 7.41
CA ARG A 51 -10.36 -7.26 6.73
C ARG A 51 -9.99 -7.06 5.25
N LEU A 52 -8.71 -6.85 4.96
CA LEU A 52 -8.23 -6.71 3.58
C LEU A 52 -8.41 -8.00 2.79
N PHE A 53 -8.12 -9.17 3.40
CA PHE A 53 -8.33 -10.47 2.78
C PHE A 53 -9.81 -10.64 2.40
N ALA A 54 -10.74 -10.40 3.33
CA ALA A 54 -12.17 -10.50 3.07
C ALA A 54 -12.62 -9.57 1.92
N VAL A 55 -12.05 -8.36 1.84
CA VAL A 55 -12.30 -7.45 0.71
C VAL A 55 -11.77 -8.01 -0.61
N VAL A 56 -10.55 -8.54 -0.65
CA VAL A 56 -9.97 -9.13 -1.85
C VAL A 56 -10.78 -10.35 -2.30
N GLU A 57 -11.15 -11.23 -1.37
CA GLU A 57 -11.96 -12.41 -1.63
C GLU A 57 -13.35 -12.05 -2.17
N SER A 58 -14.03 -11.06 -1.55
CA SER A 58 -15.34 -10.57 -2.02
C SER A 58 -15.32 -10.01 -3.45
N ARG A 59 -14.13 -9.66 -3.95
CA ARG A 59 -13.91 -9.10 -5.28
C ARG A 59 -13.42 -10.13 -6.30
N ARG A 60 -13.34 -11.41 -5.94
CA ARG A 60 -12.87 -12.49 -6.82
C ARG A 60 -13.59 -12.50 -8.17
N ASP A 61 -14.91 -12.36 -8.14
CA ASP A 61 -15.77 -12.41 -9.33
C ASP A 61 -16.32 -11.03 -9.74
N ALA A 62 -15.76 -9.96 -9.16
CA ALA A 62 -16.13 -8.59 -9.55
C ALA A 62 -15.56 -8.24 -10.94
N ASP A 63 -16.10 -7.21 -11.57
CA ASP A 63 -15.63 -6.77 -12.89
C ASP A 63 -14.16 -6.24 -12.83
N PRO A 64 -13.21 -6.86 -13.56
CA PRO A 64 -11.81 -6.43 -13.66
C PRO A 64 -11.59 -5.01 -14.19
N ALA A 65 -12.56 -4.45 -14.92
CA ALA A 65 -12.47 -3.09 -15.42
C ALA A 65 -12.54 -2.07 -14.26
N ILE A 66 -13.33 -2.37 -13.23
CA ILE A 66 -13.63 -1.45 -12.12
C ILE A 66 -12.92 -1.81 -10.80
N SER A 67 -12.47 -3.05 -10.64
CA SER A 67 -11.85 -3.54 -9.40
C SER A 67 -10.40 -3.96 -9.64
N HIS A 68 -9.47 -3.34 -8.90
CA HIS A 68 -8.04 -3.70 -8.95
C HIS A 68 -7.80 -5.16 -8.54
N SER A 69 -8.42 -5.60 -7.43
CA SER A 69 -8.30 -6.98 -6.94
C SER A 69 -8.82 -7.98 -7.98
N ALA A 70 -9.98 -7.70 -8.59
CA ALA A 70 -10.52 -8.55 -9.64
C ALA A 70 -9.59 -8.63 -10.86
N ARG A 71 -8.99 -7.49 -11.25
CA ARG A 71 -8.02 -7.44 -12.35
C ARG A 71 -6.75 -8.22 -12.10
N LEU A 72 -6.26 -8.25 -10.86
CA LEU A 72 -5.12 -9.09 -10.51
C LEU A 72 -5.50 -10.56 -10.58
N LEU A 73 -6.63 -10.93 -9.95
CA LEU A 73 -7.11 -12.31 -9.88
C LEU A 73 -7.46 -12.87 -11.28
N SER A 74 -8.04 -12.05 -12.16
CA SER A 74 -8.41 -12.46 -13.53
C SER A 74 -7.20 -12.79 -14.42
N ARG A 75 -5.98 -12.42 -14.02
CA ARG A 75 -4.74 -12.74 -14.76
C ARG A 75 -4.19 -14.13 -14.44
N GLY A 76 -4.77 -14.80 -13.46
CA GLY A 76 -4.41 -16.15 -13.04
C GLY A 76 -3.19 -16.25 -12.12
N PRO A 77 -2.95 -17.43 -11.52
CA PRO A 77 -2.00 -17.60 -10.42
C PRO A 77 -0.55 -17.20 -10.75
N ALA A 78 -0.09 -17.51 -11.97
CA ALA A 78 1.28 -17.18 -12.38
C ALA A 78 1.54 -15.66 -12.40
N LYS A 79 0.57 -14.86 -12.85
CA LYS A 79 0.70 -13.40 -12.91
C LYS A 79 0.54 -12.76 -11.53
N VAL A 80 -0.29 -13.33 -10.68
CA VAL A 80 -0.39 -12.91 -9.28
C VAL A 80 0.92 -13.17 -8.54
N ALA A 81 1.50 -14.36 -8.68
CA ALA A 81 2.80 -14.71 -8.07
C ALA A 81 3.94 -13.84 -8.60
N GLN A 82 3.95 -13.54 -9.91
CA GLN A 82 4.90 -12.60 -10.50
C GLN A 82 4.81 -11.23 -9.81
N LYS A 83 3.60 -10.69 -9.67
CA LYS A 83 3.41 -9.36 -9.06
C LYS A 83 3.84 -9.33 -7.60
N PHE A 84 3.50 -10.36 -6.82
CA PHE A 84 4.03 -10.50 -5.46
C PHE A 84 5.56 -10.50 -5.41
N GLY A 85 6.21 -11.19 -6.36
CA GLY A 85 7.68 -11.19 -6.46
C GLY A 85 8.27 -9.81 -6.78
N GLU A 86 7.60 -9.02 -7.62
CA GLU A 86 8.01 -7.64 -7.94
C GLU A 86 7.99 -6.76 -6.68
N GLU A 87 6.87 -6.72 -5.94
CA GLU A 87 6.76 -5.93 -4.70
C GLU A 87 7.79 -6.37 -3.64
N ALA A 88 8.04 -7.68 -3.54
CA ALA A 88 9.03 -8.19 -2.60
C ALA A 88 10.44 -7.68 -2.94
N VAL A 89 10.79 -7.61 -4.22
CA VAL A 89 12.09 -7.08 -4.66
C VAL A 89 12.16 -5.56 -4.45
N GLU A 90 11.09 -4.82 -4.74
CA GLU A 90 11.02 -3.36 -4.51
C GLU A 90 11.17 -3.05 -3.01
N CYS A 91 10.47 -3.78 -2.14
CA CYS A 91 10.64 -3.68 -0.69
C CYS A 91 12.08 -3.94 -0.22
N LEU A 92 12.77 -4.92 -0.82
CA LEU A 92 14.18 -5.20 -0.51
C LEU A 92 15.10 -4.06 -0.97
N ILE A 93 14.84 -3.49 -2.15
CA ILE A 93 15.61 -2.36 -2.68
C ILE A 93 15.51 -1.16 -1.73
N GLU A 94 14.31 -0.80 -1.29
CA GLU A 94 14.12 0.35 -0.38
C GLU A 94 14.70 0.11 1.01
N ALA A 95 14.69 -1.14 1.49
CA ALA A 95 15.39 -1.52 2.71
C ALA A 95 16.91 -1.30 2.60
N VAL A 96 17.52 -1.74 1.50
CA VAL A 96 18.96 -1.57 1.25
C VAL A 96 19.31 -0.09 1.04
N ALA A 97 18.44 0.67 0.40
CA ALA A 97 18.60 2.11 0.19
C ALA A 97 18.46 2.93 1.49
N GLY A 98 17.95 2.34 2.57
CA GLY A 98 17.68 3.04 3.83
C GLY A 98 16.51 4.02 3.73
N ASN A 99 15.66 3.88 2.71
CA ASN A 99 14.53 4.76 2.48
C ASN A 99 13.31 4.31 3.30
N ARG A 100 13.23 4.80 4.54
CA ARG A 100 12.21 4.35 5.50
C ARG A 100 10.77 4.61 5.02
N GLU A 101 10.51 5.74 4.35
CA GLU A 101 9.14 6.06 3.91
C GLU A 101 8.69 5.13 2.79
N ALA A 102 9.54 4.92 1.79
CA ALA A 102 9.23 3.97 0.72
C ALA A 102 9.15 2.54 1.24
N LEU A 103 10.06 2.13 2.15
CA LEU A 103 10.01 0.81 2.76
C LEU A 103 8.65 0.52 3.44
N ILE A 104 8.03 1.51 4.09
CA ILE A 104 6.69 1.35 4.67
C ILE A 104 5.64 1.10 3.57
N GLY A 105 5.72 1.85 2.46
CA GLY A 105 4.83 1.68 1.31
C GLY A 105 4.99 0.30 0.68
N GLU A 106 6.21 -0.08 0.31
CA GLU A 106 6.51 -1.37 -0.31
C GLU A 106 6.18 -2.55 0.62
N SER A 107 6.38 -2.40 1.93
CA SER A 107 5.96 -3.42 2.90
C SER A 107 4.44 -3.63 2.89
N ALA A 108 3.66 -2.56 2.71
CA ALA A 108 2.21 -2.65 2.60
C ALA A 108 1.79 -3.33 1.29
N ASP A 109 2.48 -3.04 0.18
CA ASP A 109 2.22 -3.67 -1.11
C ASP A 109 2.58 -5.16 -1.11
N VAL A 110 3.69 -5.55 -0.46
CA VAL A 110 4.05 -6.95 -0.21
C VAL A 110 2.94 -7.68 0.53
N LEU A 111 2.44 -7.12 1.63
CA LEU A 111 1.36 -7.73 2.41
C LEU A 111 0.08 -7.84 1.58
N TYR A 112 -0.31 -6.77 0.87
CA TYR A 112 -1.50 -6.80 0.02
C TYR A 112 -1.40 -7.86 -1.09
N HIS A 113 -0.28 -7.90 -1.81
CA HIS A 113 -0.08 -8.86 -2.90
C HIS A 113 0.07 -10.30 -2.41
N LEU A 114 0.55 -10.51 -1.17
CA LEU A 114 0.49 -11.82 -0.50
C LEU A 114 -0.97 -12.26 -0.25
N LEU A 115 -1.85 -11.36 0.21
CA LEU A 115 -3.28 -11.68 0.38
C LEU A 115 -3.94 -12.03 -0.96
N VAL A 116 -3.64 -11.28 -2.04
CA VAL A 116 -4.14 -11.60 -3.39
C VAL A 116 -3.62 -12.96 -3.87
N LEU A 117 -2.36 -13.29 -3.58
CA LEU A 117 -1.79 -14.60 -3.87
C LEU A 117 -2.54 -15.72 -3.13
N TRP A 118 -2.82 -15.55 -1.83
CA TRP A 118 -3.59 -16.52 -1.06
C TRP A 118 -4.99 -16.72 -1.62
N VAL A 119 -5.72 -15.65 -1.97
CA VAL A 119 -7.02 -15.75 -2.63
C VAL A 119 -6.90 -16.51 -3.96
N SER A 120 -5.88 -16.19 -4.77
CA SER A 120 -5.65 -16.87 -6.05
C SER A 120 -5.29 -18.35 -5.90
N SER A 121 -4.65 -18.74 -4.79
CA SER A 121 -4.20 -20.10 -4.49
C SER A 121 -5.15 -20.89 -3.59
N GLY A 122 -6.23 -20.29 -3.11
CA GLY A 122 -7.18 -20.93 -2.20
C GLY A 122 -6.64 -21.14 -0.78
N VAL A 123 -5.68 -20.33 -0.33
CA VAL A 123 -5.11 -20.37 1.02
C VAL A 123 -5.91 -19.44 1.93
N ASN A 124 -6.29 -19.92 3.12
CA ASN A 124 -6.98 -19.10 4.13
C ASN A 124 -5.94 -18.48 5.08
N PRO A 125 -6.01 -17.17 5.40
CA PRO A 125 -5.15 -16.54 6.39
C PRO A 125 -5.13 -17.26 7.73
N ALA A 126 -6.25 -17.87 8.15
CA ALA A 126 -6.33 -18.62 9.41
C ALA A 126 -5.31 -19.77 9.48
N ASP A 127 -5.03 -20.44 8.35
CA ASP A 127 -4.03 -21.51 8.28
C ASP A 127 -2.61 -20.93 8.47
N VAL A 128 -2.36 -19.75 7.92
CA VAL A 128 -1.08 -19.04 8.05
C VAL A 128 -0.89 -18.53 9.48
N TRP A 129 -1.94 -17.98 10.10
CA TRP A 129 -1.93 -17.56 11.50
C TRP A 129 -1.68 -18.73 12.44
N ALA A 130 -2.34 -19.86 12.22
CA ALA A 130 -2.09 -21.09 12.97
C ALA A 130 -0.62 -21.55 12.84
N GLU A 131 -0.04 -21.45 11.64
CA GLU A 131 1.37 -21.77 11.42
C GLU A 131 2.32 -20.76 12.09
N LEU A 132 1.98 -19.47 12.13
CA LEU A 132 2.76 -18.48 12.89
C LEU A 132 2.70 -18.75 14.39
N ILE A 133 1.52 -19.03 14.94
CA ILE A 133 1.33 -19.41 16.35
C ILE A 133 2.14 -20.67 16.67
N ARG A 134 2.15 -21.67 15.79
CA ARG A 134 2.95 -22.90 15.97
C ARG A 134 4.46 -22.60 16.06
N ARG A 135 4.94 -21.55 15.39
CA ARG A 135 6.35 -21.12 15.41
C ARG A 135 6.66 -20.11 16.51
N GLU A 136 5.65 -19.45 17.04
CA GLU A 136 5.79 -18.46 18.10
C GLU A 136 6.43 -19.09 19.34
N GLY A 137 7.45 -18.42 19.90
CA GLY A 137 8.21 -18.95 21.04
C GLY A 137 9.24 -20.05 20.72
N VAL A 138 9.25 -20.58 19.49
CA VAL A 138 10.32 -21.49 19.01
C VAL A 138 11.38 -20.62 18.32
N SER A 139 12.60 -20.57 18.88
CA SER A 139 13.67 -19.81 18.21
C SER A 139 13.88 -20.34 16.78
N GLY A 140 14.09 -19.44 15.81
CA GLY A 140 14.28 -19.83 14.41
C GLY A 140 15.45 -20.81 14.22
N ILE A 141 16.40 -20.83 15.15
CA ILE A 141 17.51 -21.80 15.21
C ILE A 141 17.00 -23.19 15.59
N ALA A 142 16.15 -23.32 16.61
CA ALA A 142 15.56 -24.59 17.03
C ALA A 142 14.60 -25.17 15.98
N GLU A 143 13.80 -24.32 15.32
CA GLU A 143 12.90 -24.73 14.24
C GLU A 143 13.68 -25.20 12.98
N LYS A 144 14.80 -24.52 12.64
CA LYS A 144 15.68 -24.92 11.53
C LYS A 144 16.41 -26.23 11.84
N ALA A 145 16.79 -26.46 13.10
CA ALA A 145 17.39 -27.72 13.55
C ALA A 145 16.38 -28.90 13.52
N ALA A 146 15.13 -28.67 13.94
CA ALA A 146 14.08 -29.70 13.91
C ALA A 146 13.67 -30.13 12.49
N ARG A 147 13.75 -29.23 11.50
CA ARG A 147 13.53 -29.55 10.08
C ARG A 147 14.69 -30.28 9.41
N ALA A 148 15.88 -30.29 10.03
CA ALA A 148 17.05 -30.99 9.50
C ALA A 148 17.00 -32.52 9.73
N THR A 149 16.00 -33.02 10.47
CA THR A 149 15.72 -34.46 10.53
C THR A 149 15.11 -34.90 9.19
N PRO A 150 15.81 -35.73 8.39
CA PRO A 150 15.55 -35.84 6.96
C PRO A 150 14.27 -36.62 6.68
N VAL A 151 13.23 -35.92 6.21
CA VAL A 151 12.27 -36.53 5.28
C VAL A 151 13.00 -36.63 3.95
N ALA A 152 13.22 -37.85 3.47
CA ALA A 152 13.83 -38.12 2.18
C ALA A 152 12.92 -37.63 1.03
N VAL A 153 12.93 -36.33 0.77
CA VAL A 153 12.28 -35.74 -0.41
C VAL A 153 13.30 -35.73 -1.54
N ARG A 154 13.02 -36.49 -2.61
CA ARG A 154 13.83 -36.54 -3.82
C ARG A 154 14.04 -35.11 -4.36
N ARG A 155 15.32 -34.70 -4.44
CA ARG A 155 15.75 -33.42 -4.98
C ARG A 155 15.36 -33.31 -6.46
N SER A 156 14.54 -32.31 -6.76
CA SER A 156 14.41 -31.74 -8.11
C SER A 156 14.17 -30.25 -7.92
N LEU A 157 15.26 -29.49 -7.86
CA LEU A 157 15.43 -28.04 -8.14
C LEU A 157 16.54 -27.52 -7.23
N GLY A 158 17.78 -27.58 -7.74
CA GLY A 158 18.99 -27.18 -7.05
C GLY A 158 19.10 -25.67 -6.86
N THR A 159 18.57 -25.17 -5.75
CA THR A 159 18.95 -23.84 -5.24
C THR A 159 19.63 -24.01 -3.88
N SER A 160 20.86 -23.52 -3.79
CA SER A 160 21.62 -23.48 -2.54
C SER A 160 21.14 -22.29 -1.71
N LYS A 161 20.68 -22.54 -0.48
CA LYS A 161 20.35 -21.50 0.50
C LYS A 161 21.61 -20.71 0.85
N ILE A 162 21.53 -19.38 0.78
CA ILE A 162 22.51 -18.45 1.35
C ILE A 162 22.44 -18.56 2.89
N PRO A 163 23.58 -18.51 3.62
CA PRO A 163 23.70 -18.84 5.05
C PRO A 163 22.65 -18.20 5.98
#